data_AF-A0A1J6WX42-F1
#
_entry.id   AF-A0A1J6WX42-F1
#
_cell.length_a   1.000
_cell.length_b   1.000
_cell.length_c   1.000
_cell.angle_alpha   90.00
_cell.angle_beta   90.00
_cell.angle_gamma   90.00
#
_symmetry.space_group_name_H-M   'P 1'
#
loop_
_entity.id
_entity.type
_entity.pdbx_description
1 polymer ?
#
loop_
_entity_poly.entity_id
_entity_poly.type
_entity_poly.pdbx_seq_one_letter_code
_entity_poly.pdbx_strand_id
1 'polypeptide(L)'
;MKYETEQALRVKSLAMDVIEELMKDDPNYEARDLKQVSELFARCICDLVNVYTNISEDHQSTLSGTVIKARIGYNTLLKNSSIDVKE
;
A
#
# COMPACT_ATOMS: atom_id res chain seq x y z
N MET A 1 -17.48 -4.17 12.30
CA MET A 1 -17.05 -2.75 12.21
C MET A 1 -17.68 -2.18 10.94
N LYS A 2 -17.66 -0.87 10.65
CA LYS A 2 -18.14 -0.41 9.32
C LYS A 2 -17.14 -0.85 8.25
N TYR A 3 -17.61 -1.32 7.09
CA TYR A 3 -16.77 -1.83 6.00
C TYR A 3 -15.66 -0.84 5.60
N GLU A 4 -15.97 0.46 5.53
CA GLU A 4 -15.02 1.51 5.23
C GLU A 4 -13.86 1.57 6.24
N THR A 5 -14.18 1.43 7.52
CA THR A 5 -13.18 1.38 8.60
C THR A 5 -12.27 0.16 8.43
N GLU A 6 -12.82 -0.99 8.05
CA GLU A 6 -12.05 -2.21 7.78
C GLU A 6 -11.08 -2.02 6.60
N GLN A 7 -11.53 -1.40 5.50
CA GLN A 7 -10.66 -1.13 4.36
C GLN A 7 -9.57 -0.10 4.70
N ALA A 8 -9.90 0.99 5.39
CA ALA A 8 -8.92 1.98 5.80
C ALA A 8 -7.84 1.38 6.73
N LEU A 9 -8.24 0.53 7.67
CA LEU A 9 -7.31 -0.20 8.53
C LEU A 9 -6.44 -1.19 7.74
N ARG A 10 -6.99 -1.80 6.69
CA ARG A 10 -6.21 -2.67 5.79
C ARG A 10 -5.15 -1.90 4.99
N VAL A 11 -5.45 -0.69 4.53
CA VAL A 11 -4.45 0.20 3.91
C VAL A 11 -3.34 0.53 4.91
N LYS A 12 -3.69 0.87 6.16
CA LYS A 12 -2.71 1.12 7.22
C LYS A 12 -1.81 -0.09 7.48
N SER A 13 -2.37 -1.29 7.58
CA SER A 13 -1.59 -2.52 7.79
C SER A 13 -0.55 -2.71 6.68
N LEU A 14 -0.96 -2.59 5.41
CA LEU A 14 -0.04 -2.71 4.27
C LEU A 14 1.05 -1.63 4.27
N ALA A 15 0.72 -0.41 4.71
CA ALA A 15 1.71 0.65 4.85
C ALA A 15 2.74 0.33 5.95
N MET A 16 2.29 -0.26 7.07
CA MET A 16 3.20 -0.71 8.13
C MET A 16 4.11 -1.84 7.64
N ASP A 17 3.57 -2.83 6.93
CA ASP A 17 4.37 -3.92 6.36
C ASP A 17 5.47 -3.38 5.40
N VAL A 18 5.15 -2.35 4.60
CA VAL A 18 6.10 -1.66 3.73
C VAL A 18 7.18 -0.91 4.52
N ILE A 19 6.81 -0.23 5.60
CA ILE A 19 7.77 0.47 6.46
C ILE A 19 8.73 -0.53 7.10
N GLU A 20 8.21 -1.64 7.62
CA GLU A 20 9.03 -2.70 8.22
C GLU A 20 10.01 -3.31 7.20
N GLU A 21 9.54 -3.57 5.98
CA GLU A 21 10.37 -4.07 4.88
C GLU A 21 11.50 -3.09 4.51
N LEU A 22 11.19 -1.80 4.38
CA LEU A 22 12.18 -0.75 4.06
C LEU A 22 13.22 -0.51 5.16
N MET A 23 12.91 -0.85 6.42
CA MET A 23 13.80 -0.69 7.57
C MET A 23 14.75 -1.87 7.77
N LYS A 24 14.65 -2.94 6.98
CA LYS A 24 15.59 -4.07 7.02
C LYS A 24 16.98 -3.63 6.59
N ASP A 25 18.01 -4.19 7.23
CA ASP A 25 19.41 -3.94 6.86
C ASP A 25 19.72 -4.56 5.48
N ASP A 26 20.46 -3.82 4.64
CA ASP A 26 20.89 -4.17 3.28
C ASP A 26 19.76 -4.42 2.23
N PRO A 27 18.85 -3.46 2.02
CA PRO A 27 17.84 -3.59 0.99
C PRO A 27 18.40 -3.30 -0.41
N ASN A 28 18.56 -4.33 -1.24
CA ASN A 28 18.88 -4.20 -2.67
C ASN A 28 17.62 -3.86 -3.49
N TYR A 29 16.96 -2.74 -3.20
CA TYR A 29 15.84 -2.26 -4.00
C TYR A 29 16.31 -1.45 -5.21
N GLU A 30 15.78 -1.77 -6.38
CA GLU A 30 15.96 -0.97 -7.58
C GLU A 30 15.29 0.40 -7.41
N ALA A 31 15.95 1.47 -7.87
CA ALA A 31 15.40 2.84 -7.80
C ALA A 31 14.03 2.97 -8.50
N ARG A 32 13.79 2.16 -9.54
CA ARG A 32 12.49 2.08 -10.23
C ARG A 32 11.39 1.58 -9.32
N ASP A 33 11.66 0.57 -8.52
CA ASP A 33 10.70 -0.06 -7.62
C ASP A 33 10.39 0.88 -6.45
N LEU A 34 11.41 1.51 -5.87
CA LEU A 34 11.21 2.55 -4.85
C LEU A 34 10.37 3.72 -5.37
N LYS A 35 10.60 4.15 -6.62
CA LYS A 35 9.79 5.20 -7.26
C LYS A 35 8.34 4.77 -7.42
N GLN A 36 8.10 3.54 -7.86
CA GLN A 36 6.75 3.00 -8.03
C GLN A 36 6.01 2.87 -6.69
N VAL A 37 6.68 2.35 -5.66
CA VAL A 37 6.13 2.23 -4.30
C VAL A 37 5.77 3.62 -3.76
N SER A 38 6.69 4.57 -3.84
CA SER A 38 6.46 5.96 -3.39
C SER A 38 5.25 6.60 -4.05
N GLU A 39 5.10 6.40 -5.37
CA GLU A 39 3.96 6.91 -6.13
C GLU A 39 2.64 6.26 -5.67
N LEU A 40 2.60 4.92 -5.58
CA LEU A 40 1.40 4.19 -5.16
C LEU A 40 0.93 4.58 -3.75
N PHE A 41 1.86 4.75 -2.80
CA PHE A 41 1.52 5.18 -1.44
C PHE A 41 1.11 6.66 -1.37
N ALA A 42 1.70 7.54 -2.20
CA ALA A 42 1.22 8.92 -2.32
C ALA A 42 -0.23 8.96 -2.82
N ARG A 43 -0.58 8.15 -3.83
CA ARG A 43 -1.98 8.00 -4.28
C ARG A 43 -2.88 7.43 -3.19
N CYS A 44 -2.39 6.48 -2.39
CA CYS A 44 -3.18 5.96 -1.27
C CYS A 44 -3.51 7.05 -0.24
N ILE A 45 -2.57 7.96 0.04
CA ILE A 45 -2.82 9.12 0.91
C ILE A 45 -3.89 10.02 0.30
N CYS A 46 -3.79 10.34 -1.00
CA CYS A 46 -4.81 11.16 -1.68
C CYS A 46 -6.20 10.50 -1.63
N ASP A 47 -6.31 9.21 -1.90
CA ASP A 47 -7.58 8.48 -1.84
C ASP A 47 -8.18 8.53 -0.42
N LEU A 48 -7.37 8.25 0.60
CA LEU A 48 -7.79 8.28 2.01
C LEU A 48 -8.25 9.69 2.43
N VAL A 49 -7.54 10.73 2.02
CA VAL A 49 -7.93 12.12 2.28
C VAL A 49 -9.25 12.44 1.59
N ASN A 50 -9.43 12.05 0.32
CA ASN A 50 -10.67 12.27 -0.43
C ASN A 50 -11.88 11.60 0.24
N VAL A 51 -11.70 10.39 0.78
CA VAL A 51 -12.74 9.70 1.56
C VAL A 51 -13.00 10.43 2.87
N TYR A 52 -11.96 10.81 3.61
CA TYR A 52 -12.10 11.52 4.90
C TYR A 52 -12.79 12.89 4.74
N THR A 53 -12.53 13.61 3.65
CA THR A 53 -13.12 14.91 3.36
C THR A 53 -14.45 14.82 2.60
N ASN A 54 -15.02 13.63 2.40
CA ASN A 54 -16.25 13.39 1.63
C ASN A 54 -16.21 13.97 0.19
N ILE A 55 -15.04 14.03 -0.44
CA ILE A 55 -14.88 14.39 -1.85
C ILE A 55 -15.18 13.18 -2.75
N SER A 56 -14.88 11.98 -2.26
CA SER A 56 -15.19 10.74 -2.97
C SER A 56 -16.70 10.47 -2.93
N GLU A 57 -17.36 10.39 -4.09
CA GLU A 57 -18.79 10.06 -4.17
C GLU A 57 -19.08 8.59 -3.81
N ASP A 58 -18.12 7.69 -4.06
CA ASP A 58 -18.18 6.27 -3.70
C ASP A 58 -16.99 5.88 -2.82
N HIS A 59 -17.17 6.01 -1.50
CA HIS A 59 -16.15 5.64 -0.53
C HIS A 59 -15.74 4.17 -0.61
N GLN A 60 -16.70 3.28 -0.87
CA GLN A 60 -16.46 1.83 -0.88
C GLN A 60 -15.54 1.45 -2.05
N SER A 61 -15.84 1.93 -3.26
CA SER A 61 -15.00 1.68 -4.43
C SER A 61 -13.64 2.35 -4.30
N THR A 62 -13.58 3.58 -3.81
CA THR A 62 -12.32 4.29 -3.59
C THR A 62 -11.42 3.51 -2.62
N LEU A 63 -11.94 3.13 -1.45
CA LEU A 63 -11.18 2.37 -0.45
C LEU A 63 -10.73 0.99 -0.95
N SER A 64 -11.59 0.27 -1.69
CA SER A 64 -11.22 -1.00 -2.31
C SER A 64 -10.05 -0.82 -3.29
N GLY A 65 -10.13 0.21 -4.14
CA GLY A 65 -9.05 0.59 -5.05
C GLY A 65 -7.77 0.99 -4.32
N THR A 66 -7.87 1.68 -3.18
CA THR A 66 -6.72 2.04 -2.34
C THR A 66 -6.03 0.82 -1.74
N VAL A 67 -6.79 -0.17 -1.27
CA VAL A 67 -6.23 -1.44 -0.77
C VAL A 67 -5.47 -2.18 -1.86
N ILE A 68 -5.98 -2.16 -3.11
CA ILE A 68 -5.27 -2.76 -4.25
C ILE A 68 -3.96 -2.02 -4.51
N LYS A 69 -3.94 -0.69 -4.53
CA LYS A 69 -2.72 0.11 -4.73
C LYS A 69 -1.67 -0.17 -3.66
N ALA A 70 -2.06 -0.16 -2.39
CA ALA A 70 -1.16 -0.46 -1.26
C ALA A 70 -0.59 -1.88 -1.36
N ARG A 71 -1.41 -2.85 -1.78
CA ARG A 71 -0.97 -4.24 -2.00
C ARG A 71 0.02 -4.36 -3.15
N ILE A 72 -0.18 -3.65 -4.25
CA ILE A 72 0.77 -3.61 -5.36
C ILE A 72 2.10 -3.03 -4.87
N GLY A 73 2.08 -1.92 -4.13
CA GLY A 73 3.29 -1.30 -3.57
C GLY A 73 4.04 -2.27 -2.66
N TYR A 74 3.34 -2.95 -1.75
CA TYR A 74 3.95 -3.98 -0.90
C TYR A 74 4.58 -5.12 -1.71
N ASN A 75 3.85 -5.67 -2.68
CA ASN A 75 4.35 -6.76 -3.53
C ASN A 75 5.56 -6.35 -4.38
N THR A 76 5.65 -5.08 -4.80
CA THR A 76 6.82 -4.55 -5.52
C THR A 76 8.09 -4.64 -4.68
N LEU A 77 8.01 -4.39 -3.36
CA LEU A 77 9.17 -4.58 -2.46
C LEU A 77 9.49 -6.05 -2.24
N LEU A 78 8.46 -6.89 -2.02
CA LEU A 78 8.66 -8.32 -1.79
C LEU A 78 9.27 -9.07 -2.97
N LYS A 79 9.06 -8.60 -4.21
CA LYS A 79 9.66 -9.22 -5.40
C LYS A 79 11.20 -9.20 -5.36
N ASN A 80 11.78 -8.24 -4.64
CA ASN A 80 13.23 -8.10 -4.47
C ASN A 80 13.75 -8.75 -3.19
N SER A 81 12.89 -8.99 -2.19
CA SER A 81 13.22 -9.86 -1.07
C SER A 81 13.22 -11.31 -1.57
N SER A 82 14.40 -11.90 -1.74
CA SER A 82 14.53 -13.30 -2.17
C SER A 82 13.88 -14.24 -1.15
N ILE A 83 12.58 -14.52 -1.31
CA ILE A 83 11.95 -15.70 -0.75
C ILE A 83 11.81 -16.67 -1.92
N ASP A 84 12.70 -17.66 -1.95
CA ASP A 84 12.41 -18.94 -2.60
C ASP A 84 11.10 -19.46 -2.00
N VAL A 85 10.00 -19.25 -2.70
CA VAL A 85 8.75 -19.95 -2.42
C VAL A 85 8.98 -21.38 -2.90
N LYS A 86 9.41 -22.26 -1.99
CA LYS A 86 9.36 -23.69 -2.25
C LYS A 86 7.90 -24.08 -2.49
N GLU A 87 7.67 -24.69 -3.65
CA GLU A 87 6.43 -25.34 -4.08
C GLU A 87 5.92 -26.38 -3.06
#